data_AF-A0AAX1KMW6-F1
#
_entry.id   AF-A0AAX1KMW6-F1
#
_cell.length_a   1.000
_cell.length_b   1.000
_cell.length_c   1.000
_cell.angle_alpha   90.00
_cell.angle_beta   90.00
_cell.angle_gamma   90.00
#
_symmetry.space_group_name_H-M   'P 1'
#
loop_
_entity.id
_entity.type
_entity.pdbx_description
1 polymer ?
#
loop_
_entity_poly.entity_id
_entity_poly.type
_entity_poly.pdbx_seq_one_letter_code
_entity_poly.pdbx_strand_id
1 'polypeptide(L)'
;MYSMDSLEYAIRGLYRSGIGENSGLSADEVEELLDGIDFHALLQAVRHHAETVFAFATQGNQPKSFNYRGAELFNQRATLLYDDFDQSTTEAVLTTRSVELWLLEDMTVTAVASVSVVCEGGAYVAEYREDLGDPWASGMCLDLEELTDRLDKLCWPVHENEIPVYEL
;
A
#
# COMPACT_ATOMS: atom_id res chain seq x y z
N MET A 1 -10.99 2.90 15.32
CA MET A 1 -11.82 1.68 15.41
C MET A 1 -12.41 1.46 14.04
N TYR A 2 -12.14 0.32 13.41
CA TYR A 2 -12.60 0.00 12.06
C TYR A 2 -14.12 0.11 11.92
N SER A 3 -14.62 1.22 11.39
CA SER A 3 -16.03 1.41 11.05
C SER A 3 -16.17 1.54 9.54
N MET A 4 -17.26 0.99 8.99
CA MET A 4 -17.56 1.10 7.56
C MET A 4 -17.66 2.56 7.14
N ASP A 5 -18.34 3.38 7.94
CA ASP A 5 -18.51 4.82 7.68
C ASP A 5 -17.17 5.56 7.63
N SER A 6 -16.21 5.19 8.49
CA SER A 6 -14.86 5.79 8.49
C SER A 6 -14.04 5.38 7.26
N LEU A 7 -14.13 4.11 6.85
CA LEU A 7 -13.47 3.62 5.63
C LEU A 7 -14.04 4.33 4.39
N GLU A 8 -15.36 4.35 4.28
CA GLU A 8 -16.05 4.99 3.16
C GLU A 8 -15.71 6.49 3.11
N TYR A 9 -15.71 7.17 4.26
CA TYR A 9 -15.31 8.57 4.33
C TYR A 9 -13.86 8.79 3.86
N ALA A 10 -12.93 7.92 4.26
CA ALA A 10 -11.53 8.03 3.90
C ALA A 10 -11.31 7.83 2.38
N ILE A 11 -11.87 6.76 1.81
CA ILE A 11 -11.74 6.46 0.39
C ILE A 11 -12.46 7.50 -0.46
N ARG A 12 -13.71 7.86 -0.14
CA ARG A 12 -14.41 8.94 -0.86
C ARG A 12 -13.67 10.27 -0.75
N GLY A 13 -13.09 10.56 0.41
CA GLY A 13 -12.26 11.74 0.63
C GLY A 13 -11.04 11.76 -0.29
N LEU A 14 -10.30 10.65 -0.34
CA LEU A 14 -9.13 10.50 -1.23
C LEU A 14 -9.51 10.75 -2.70
N TYR A 15 -10.56 10.09 -3.19
CA TYR A 15 -11.00 10.19 -4.58
C TYR A 15 -11.46 11.62 -4.92
N ARG A 16 -12.27 12.24 -4.06
CA ARG A 16 -12.79 13.60 -4.28
C ARG A 16 -11.71 14.66 -4.20
N SER A 17 -10.70 14.47 -3.35
CA SER A 17 -9.52 15.34 -3.29
C SER A 17 -8.65 15.26 -4.55
N GLY A 18 -8.79 14.20 -5.35
CA GLY A 18 -8.12 14.03 -6.64
C GLY A 18 -8.79 14.76 -7.81
N ILE A 19 -10.06 15.15 -7.69
CA ILE A 19 -10.83 15.77 -8.77
C ILE A 19 -10.11 17.02 -9.29
N GLY A 20 -9.96 17.13 -10.62
CA GLY A 20 -9.35 18.29 -11.27
C GLY A 20 -7.90 18.03 -11.70
N GLU A 21 -6.97 18.91 -11.31
CA GLU A 21 -5.58 18.91 -11.82
C GLU A 21 -4.76 17.67 -11.44
N ASN A 22 -5.21 16.90 -10.44
CA ASN A 22 -4.46 15.76 -9.91
C ASN A 22 -4.79 14.43 -10.61
N SER A 23 -6.07 14.11 -10.84
CA SER A 23 -6.48 12.86 -11.50
C SER A 23 -6.90 13.03 -12.97
N GLY A 24 -7.21 14.25 -13.41
CA GLY A 24 -7.77 14.49 -14.75
C GLY A 24 -9.21 14.02 -14.95
N LEU A 25 -9.83 13.38 -13.94
CA LEU A 25 -11.21 12.92 -13.97
C LEU A 25 -12.19 14.01 -13.51
N SER A 26 -13.38 13.99 -14.10
CA SER A 26 -14.52 14.80 -13.67
C SER A 26 -15.14 14.25 -12.38
N ALA A 27 -15.95 15.08 -11.72
CA ALA A 27 -16.66 14.65 -10.51
C ALA A 27 -17.61 13.47 -10.77
N ASP A 28 -18.27 13.44 -11.93
CA ASP A 28 -19.21 12.38 -12.29
C ASP A 28 -18.48 11.03 -12.52
N GLU A 29 -17.32 11.06 -13.20
CA GLU A 29 -16.47 9.86 -13.39
C GLU A 29 -15.95 9.32 -12.05
N VAL A 30 -15.56 10.22 -11.13
CA VAL A 30 -15.12 9.82 -9.80
C VAL A 30 -16.24 9.17 -8.99
N GLU A 31 -17.47 9.68 -9.06
CA GLU A 31 -18.60 9.03 -8.37
C GLU A 31 -18.96 7.68 -9.02
N GLU A 32 -18.82 7.53 -10.34
CA GLU A 32 -19.01 6.23 -11.01
C GLU A 32 -18.02 5.17 -10.51
N LEU A 33 -16.74 5.53 -10.35
CA LEU A 33 -15.73 4.65 -9.76
C LEU A 33 -16.10 4.27 -8.31
N LEU A 34 -16.49 5.26 -7.50
CA LEU A 34 -16.86 5.05 -6.10
C LEU A 34 -18.11 4.16 -5.94
N ASP A 35 -19.07 4.28 -6.85
CA ASP A 35 -20.29 3.45 -6.85
C ASP A 35 -19.99 1.98 -7.21
N GLY A 36 -18.87 1.72 -7.88
CA GLY A 36 -18.39 0.36 -8.19
C GLY A 36 -17.74 -0.37 -7.01
N ILE A 37 -17.39 0.33 -5.92
CA ILE A 37 -16.63 -0.25 -4.80
C ILE A 37 -17.57 -0.94 -3.79
N ASP A 38 -17.34 -2.22 -3.53
CA ASP A 38 -17.96 -2.93 -2.40
C ASP A 38 -17.22 -2.62 -1.09
N PHE A 39 -17.65 -1.58 -0.38
CA PHE A 39 -17.06 -1.17 0.90
C PHE A 39 -17.14 -2.24 2.00
N HIS A 40 -18.09 -3.17 1.93
CA HIS A 40 -18.17 -4.23 2.91
C HIS A 40 -17.07 -5.27 2.68
N ALA A 41 -16.88 -5.69 1.42
CA ALA A 41 -15.77 -6.56 1.05
C ALA A 41 -14.42 -5.90 1.33
N LEU A 42 -14.28 -4.62 0.96
CA LEU A 42 -13.05 -3.85 1.18
C LEU A 42 -12.69 -3.74 2.66
N LEU A 43 -13.67 -3.51 3.55
CA LEU A 43 -13.40 -3.46 4.98
C LEU A 43 -12.86 -4.79 5.52
N GLN A 44 -13.36 -5.93 5.01
CA GLN A 44 -12.82 -7.24 5.40
C GLN A 44 -11.40 -7.44 4.86
N ALA A 45 -11.17 -7.06 3.60
CA ALA A 45 -9.89 -7.19 2.94
C ALA A 45 -8.80 -6.35 3.63
N VAL A 46 -9.09 -5.08 3.91
CA VAL A 46 -8.19 -4.18 4.66
C VAL A 46 -7.83 -4.78 6.02
N ARG A 47 -8.80 -5.27 6.79
CA ARG A 47 -8.53 -5.90 8.09
C ARG A 47 -7.67 -7.16 7.97
N HIS A 48 -7.87 -7.94 6.90
CA HIS A 48 -7.14 -9.16 6.66
C HIS A 48 -5.67 -8.89 6.29
N HIS A 49 -5.44 -7.91 5.40
CA HIS A 49 -4.12 -7.56 4.87
C HIS A 49 -3.36 -6.53 5.71
N ALA A 50 -3.93 -6.03 6.80
CA ALA A 50 -3.23 -5.09 7.67
C ALA A 50 -1.94 -5.71 8.22
N GLU A 51 -0.83 -4.97 8.19
CA GLU A 51 0.46 -5.44 8.69
C GLU A 51 1.22 -4.32 9.40
N THR A 52 2.21 -4.71 10.22
CA THR A 52 3.12 -3.73 10.82
C THR A 52 4.13 -3.29 9.77
N VAL A 53 4.06 -2.02 9.39
CA VAL A 53 4.99 -1.43 8.43
C VAL A 53 6.24 -0.96 9.18
N PHE A 54 7.43 -1.31 8.70
CA PHE A 54 8.69 -0.90 9.29
C PHE A 54 9.38 0.16 8.43
N ALA A 55 10.01 1.15 9.08
CA ALA A 55 10.82 2.16 8.40
C ALA A 55 12.06 1.53 7.72
N PHE A 56 12.53 0.40 8.25
CA PHE A 56 13.57 -0.41 7.63
C PHE A 56 13.34 -1.88 7.92
N ALA A 57 13.47 -2.74 6.90
CA ALA A 57 13.45 -4.18 7.06
C ALA A 57 14.47 -4.84 6.14
N THR A 58 15.08 -5.92 6.63
CA THR A 58 15.83 -6.84 5.79
C THR A 58 15.29 -8.24 5.95
N GLN A 59 15.19 -8.95 4.83
CA GLN A 59 14.77 -10.34 4.80
C GLN A 59 15.67 -11.12 3.85
N GLY A 60 15.91 -12.39 4.17
CA GLY A 60 16.58 -13.28 3.23
C GLY A 60 16.20 -14.73 3.45
N ASN A 61 16.23 -15.49 2.36
CA ASN A 61 15.79 -16.90 2.34
C ASN A 61 16.97 -17.91 2.38
N GLN A 62 18.21 -17.43 2.46
CA GLN A 62 19.43 -18.25 2.50
C GLN A 62 19.86 -18.62 3.93
N PRO A 63 20.58 -19.73 4.12
CA PRO A 63 21.20 -20.04 5.41
C PRO A 63 22.14 -18.90 5.86
N LYS A 64 21.94 -18.40 7.08
CA LYS A 64 22.62 -17.21 7.65
C LYS A 64 22.19 -15.87 7.04
N SER A 65 21.01 -15.78 6.42
CA SER A 65 20.38 -14.50 6.14
C SER A 65 20.14 -13.71 7.43
N PHE A 66 20.14 -12.39 7.31
CA PHE A 66 19.84 -11.47 8.41
C PHE A 66 18.41 -10.96 8.24
N ASN A 67 17.50 -11.55 9.00
CA ASN A 67 16.15 -11.01 9.14
C ASN A 67 16.17 -9.95 10.24
N TYR A 68 15.91 -8.70 9.89
CA TYR A 68 15.91 -7.57 10.81
C TYR A 68 14.73 -6.66 10.51
N ARG A 69 14.09 -6.17 11.56
CA ARG A 69 13.04 -5.16 11.51
C ARG A 69 13.49 -3.97 12.36
N GLY A 70 13.49 -2.80 11.76
CA GLY A 70 13.78 -1.54 12.41
C GLY A 70 12.60 -1.04 13.23
N ALA A 71 12.53 0.29 13.41
CA ALA A 71 11.37 0.90 14.03
C ALA A 71 10.10 0.69 13.18
N GLU A 72 8.96 0.51 13.84
CA GLU A 72 7.66 0.60 13.18
C GLU A 72 7.52 2.01 12.57
N LEU A 73 7.13 2.08 11.30
CA LEU A 73 6.91 3.33 10.59
C LEU A 73 5.69 4.06 11.18
N PHE A 74 4.67 3.28 11.53
CA PHE A 74 3.44 3.74 12.16
C PHE A 74 3.26 3.05 13.51
N ASN A 75 2.68 3.74 14.49
CA ASN A 75 2.32 3.12 15.78
C ASN A 75 1.01 2.29 15.69
N GLN A 76 0.69 1.78 14.50
CA GLN A 76 -0.50 1.00 14.17
C GLN A 76 -0.24 0.21 12.88
N ARG A 77 -1.05 -0.82 12.61
CA ARG A 77 -0.94 -1.57 11.35
C ARG A 77 -1.50 -0.77 10.17
N ALA A 78 -1.15 -1.18 8.96
CA ALA A 78 -1.62 -0.56 7.73
C ALA A 78 -1.81 -1.58 6.61
N THR A 79 -2.62 -1.24 5.63
CA THR A 79 -2.81 -2.02 4.41
C THR A 79 -2.31 -1.21 3.21
N LEU A 80 -1.45 -1.81 2.39
CA LEU A 80 -1.03 -1.23 1.13
C LEU A 80 -2.21 -1.25 0.14
N LEU A 81 -2.58 -0.09 -0.39
CA LEU A 81 -3.67 0.05 -1.36
C LEU A 81 -3.15 0.20 -2.80
N TYR A 82 -2.02 0.90 -2.96
CA TYR A 82 -1.47 1.28 -4.25
C TYR A 82 0.04 1.47 -4.14
N ASP A 83 0.77 1.25 -5.23
CA ASP A 83 2.16 1.65 -5.35
C ASP A 83 2.39 2.27 -6.72
N ASP A 84 2.96 3.47 -6.71
CA ASP A 84 3.44 4.21 -7.86
C ASP A 84 4.91 3.84 -8.08
N PHE A 85 5.15 3.05 -9.12
CA PHE A 85 6.49 2.65 -9.50
C PHE A 85 7.20 3.80 -10.23
N ASP A 86 8.28 4.31 -9.62
CA ASP A 86 9.05 5.42 -10.20
C ASP A 86 10.16 4.89 -11.13
N GLN A 87 11.08 4.10 -10.60
CA GLN A 87 12.23 3.60 -11.39
C GLN A 87 12.85 2.34 -10.78
N SER A 88 13.51 1.55 -11.63
CA SER A 88 14.42 0.51 -11.18
C SER A 88 15.72 0.46 -11.98
N THR A 89 16.81 0.08 -11.31
CA THR A 89 18.11 -0.15 -11.94
C THR A 89 18.58 -1.56 -11.61
N THR A 90 18.95 -2.32 -12.64
CA THR A 90 19.38 -3.72 -12.52
C THR A 90 20.80 -3.86 -13.05
N GLU A 91 21.75 -3.98 -12.13
CA GLU A 91 23.13 -4.39 -12.45
C GLU A 91 23.47 -5.67 -11.68
N ALA A 92 24.29 -5.60 -10.64
CA ALA A 92 24.51 -6.70 -9.71
C ALA A 92 23.38 -6.83 -8.66
N VAL A 93 22.60 -5.76 -8.48
CA VAL A 93 21.50 -5.62 -7.53
C VAL A 93 20.36 -4.90 -8.25
N LEU A 94 19.12 -5.30 -7.96
CA LEU A 94 17.92 -4.59 -8.41
C LEU A 94 17.54 -3.57 -7.34
N THR A 95 17.65 -2.29 -7.66
CA THR A 95 17.15 -1.22 -6.79
C THR A 95 15.87 -0.67 -7.38
N THR A 96 14.80 -0.65 -6.60
CA THR A 96 13.48 -0.11 -6.96
C THR A 96 13.15 1.05 -6.05
N ARG A 97 12.67 2.15 -6.63
CA ARG A 97 12.05 3.26 -5.90
C ARG A 97 10.58 3.33 -6.27
N SER A 98 9.72 3.47 -5.27
CA SER A 98 8.28 3.67 -5.42
C SER A 98 7.75 4.64 -4.37
N VAL A 99 6.54 5.13 -4.61
CA VAL A 99 5.72 5.76 -3.57
C VAL A 99 4.50 4.86 -3.34
N GLU A 100 4.28 4.47 -2.10
CA GLU A 100 3.25 3.52 -1.68
C GLU A 100 2.10 4.27 -0.99
N LEU A 101 0.85 3.91 -1.27
CA LEU A 101 -0.35 4.42 -0.62
C LEU A 101 -0.81 3.44 0.45
N TRP A 102 -0.82 3.88 1.71
CA TRP A 102 -1.17 3.05 2.86
C TRP A 102 -2.44 3.55 3.53
N LEU A 103 -3.29 2.61 3.94
CA LEU A 103 -4.46 2.86 4.80
C LEU A 103 -4.19 2.33 6.20
N LEU A 104 -4.16 3.22 7.19
CA LEU A 104 -3.90 2.87 8.59
C LEU A 104 -5.16 2.32 9.29
N GLU A 105 -5.00 1.64 10.44
CA GLU A 105 -6.15 1.06 11.19
C GLU A 105 -7.18 2.09 11.67
N ASP A 106 -6.80 3.36 11.78
CA ASP A 106 -7.68 4.48 12.11
C ASP A 106 -8.42 5.04 10.89
N MET A 107 -8.27 4.41 9.72
CA MET A 107 -8.82 4.81 8.42
C MET A 107 -8.22 6.11 7.87
N THR A 108 -7.04 6.52 8.31
CA THR A 108 -6.28 7.57 7.63
C THR A 108 -5.48 7.00 6.47
N VAL A 109 -5.33 7.79 5.41
CA VAL A 109 -4.55 7.42 4.22
C VAL A 109 -3.28 8.25 4.20
N THR A 110 -2.14 7.63 3.93
CA THR A 110 -0.84 8.30 3.83
C THR A 110 -0.01 7.74 2.68
N ALA A 111 0.83 8.57 2.09
CA ALA A 111 1.83 8.16 1.12
C ALA A 111 3.17 7.89 1.81
N VAL A 112 3.91 6.91 1.31
CA VAL A 112 5.18 6.45 1.86
C VAL A 112 6.19 6.31 0.73
N ALA A 113 7.32 6.99 0.81
CA ALA A 113 8.45 6.71 -0.08
C ALA A 113 9.04 5.35 0.29
N SER A 114 9.33 4.53 -0.72
CA SER A 114 9.90 3.19 -0.54
C SER A 114 11.10 3.01 -1.45
N VAL A 115 12.19 2.48 -0.89
CA VAL A 115 13.36 2.03 -1.64
C VAL A 115 13.62 0.59 -1.28
N SER A 116 13.53 -0.29 -2.28
CA SER A 116 13.81 -1.71 -2.15
C SER A 116 15.09 -2.06 -2.89
N VAL A 117 15.96 -2.82 -2.23
CA VAL A 117 17.24 -3.29 -2.74
C VAL A 117 17.21 -4.81 -2.70
N VAL A 118 17.20 -5.44 -3.88
CA VAL A 118 17.06 -6.87 -4.08
C VAL A 118 18.35 -7.44 -4.66
N CYS A 119 19.05 -8.25 -3.88
CA CYS A 119 20.29 -8.91 -4.27
C CYS A 119 20.05 -10.37 -4.66
N GLU A 120 20.87 -10.89 -5.57
CA GLU A 120 20.90 -12.33 -5.94
C GLU A 120 19.51 -12.91 -6.28
N GLY A 121 18.69 -12.15 -7.01
CA GLY A 121 17.36 -12.60 -7.43
C GLY A 121 16.35 -12.77 -6.29
N GLY A 122 16.52 -12.04 -5.17
CA GLY A 122 15.61 -12.10 -4.02
C GLY A 122 16.16 -12.89 -2.84
N ALA A 123 17.40 -13.36 -2.89
CA ALA A 123 18.03 -14.05 -1.76
C ALA A 123 18.18 -13.12 -0.54
N TYR A 124 18.38 -11.84 -0.80
CA TYR A 124 18.41 -10.77 0.20
C TYR A 124 17.63 -9.58 -0.31
N VAL A 125 16.72 -9.08 0.51
CA VAL A 125 15.91 -7.89 0.26
C VAL A 125 16.10 -6.95 1.42
N ALA A 126 16.36 -5.68 1.13
CA ALA A 126 16.37 -4.59 2.10
C ALA A 126 15.42 -3.50 1.64
N GLU A 127 14.52 -3.08 2.52
CA GLU A 127 13.51 -2.06 2.24
C GLU A 127 13.65 -0.91 3.23
N TYR A 128 13.62 0.31 2.71
CA TYR A 128 13.61 1.55 3.48
C TYR A 128 12.34 2.31 3.15
N ARG A 129 11.63 2.78 4.18
CA ARG A 129 10.38 3.52 4.05
C ARG A 129 10.41 4.82 4.83
N GLU A 130 9.82 5.86 4.27
CA GLU A 130 9.64 7.17 4.90
C GLU A 130 8.22 7.68 4.68
N ASP A 131 7.53 8.10 5.74
CA ASP A 131 6.18 8.65 5.67
C ASP A 131 6.21 10.06 5.05
N LEU A 132 5.46 10.24 3.96
CA LEU A 132 5.34 11.50 3.23
C LEU A 132 4.07 12.27 3.61
N GLY A 133 3.10 11.64 4.28
CA GLY A 133 1.82 12.25 4.63
C GLY A 133 0.83 12.27 3.47
N ASP A 134 0.28 13.44 3.14
CA ASP A 134 -0.81 13.59 2.17
C ASP A 134 -0.43 13.02 0.78
N PRO A 135 -1.14 12.01 0.25
CA PRO A 135 -0.85 11.40 -1.04
C PRO A 135 -0.78 12.40 -2.19
N TRP A 136 -1.68 13.38 -2.23
CA TRP A 136 -1.74 14.37 -3.31
C TRP A 136 -0.61 15.41 -3.24
N ALA A 137 0.03 15.57 -2.08
CA ALA A 137 1.18 16.47 -1.90
C ALA A 137 2.53 15.73 -1.95
N SER A 138 2.52 14.40 -1.94
CA SER A 138 3.71 13.54 -1.84
C SER A 138 4.54 13.45 -3.13
N GLY A 139 3.97 13.87 -4.26
CA GLY A 139 4.53 13.66 -5.59
C GLY A 139 4.18 12.29 -6.21
N MET A 140 3.32 11.51 -5.55
CA MET A 140 2.73 10.29 -6.10
C MET A 140 1.88 10.58 -7.34
N CYS A 141 2.09 9.80 -8.40
CA CYS A 141 1.23 9.76 -9.58
C CYS A 141 0.06 8.80 -9.33
N LEU A 142 -0.95 9.26 -8.59
CA LEU A 142 -2.08 8.43 -8.20
C LEU A 142 -3.14 8.34 -9.32
N ASP A 143 -3.19 7.19 -9.99
CA ASP A 143 -4.24 6.84 -10.94
C ASP A 143 -5.46 6.25 -10.20
N LEU A 144 -6.61 6.93 -10.26
CA LEU A 144 -7.83 6.51 -9.55
C LEU A 144 -8.51 5.31 -10.20
N GLU A 145 -8.35 5.10 -11.52
CA GLU A 145 -8.88 3.92 -12.20
C GLU A 145 -8.07 2.69 -11.77
N GLU A 146 -6.74 2.77 -11.82
CA GLU A 146 -5.87 1.69 -11.37
C GLU A 146 -6.02 1.41 -9.86
N LEU A 147 -6.18 2.45 -9.05
CA LEU A 147 -6.51 2.29 -7.63
C LEU A 147 -7.79 1.49 -7.46
N THR A 148 -8.85 1.81 -8.20
CA THR A 148 -10.13 1.09 -8.13
C THR A 148 -9.96 -0.39 -8.48
N ASP A 149 -9.20 -0.69 -9.53
CA ASP A 149 -8.87 -2.07 -9.91
C ASP A 149 -8.08 -2.81 -8.82
N ARG A 150 -7.18 -2.13 -8.12
CA ARG A 150 -6.40 -2.72 -7.02
C ARG A 150 -7.25 -2.95 -5.79
N LEU A 151 -8.18 -2.05 -5.46
CA LEU A 151 -9.13 -2.24 -4.37
C LEU A 151 -10.04 -3.46 -4.62
N ASP A 152 -10.50 -3.66 -5.86
CA ASP A 152 -11.27 -4.85 -6.24
C ASP A 152 -10.42 -6.14 -6.09
N LYS A 153 -9.18 -6.13 -6.59
CA LYS A 153 -8.25 -7.27 -6.45
C LYS A 153 -7.97 -7.61 -4.98
N LEU A 154 -7.85 -6.60 -4.11
CA LEU A 154 -7.64 -6.79 -2.67
C LEU A 154 -8.83 -7.53 -2.03
N CYS A 155 -10.04 -7.33 -2.57
CA CYS A 155 -11.27 -7.98 -2.10
C CYS A 155 -11.44 -9.41 -2.60
N TRP A 156 -10.63 -9.85 -3.56
CA TRP A 156 -10.76 -11.19 -4.13
C TRP A 156 -10.39 -12.25 -3.08
N PRO A 157 -11.11 -13.40 -3.00
CA PRO A 157 -10.84 -14.38 -1.98
C PRO A 157 -9.41 -14.91 -2.15
N VAL A 158 -8.63 -14.81 -1.08
CA VAL A 158 -7.34 -15.50 -0.96
C VAL A 158 -7.67 -17.00 -0.96
N HIS A 159 -7.49 -17.68 -2.11
CA HIS A 159 -7.61 -19.13 -2.16
C HIS A 159 -6.65 -19.75 -1.12
N GLU A 160 -7.07 -20.84 -0.46
CA GLU A 160 -6.52 -21.49 0.75
C GLU A 160 -5.02 -21.93 0.74
N ASN A 161 -4.14 -21.31 -0.03
CA ASN A 161 -2.71 -21.64 -0.08
C ASN A 161 -1.80 -20.66 0.68
N GLU A 162 -2.34 -19.62 1.31
CA GLU A 162 -1.57 -18.77 2.24
C GLU A 162 -2.02 -19.04 3.67
N ILE A 163 -1.55 -20.16 4.22
CA ILE A 163 -1.58 -20.36 5.67
C ILE A 163 -0.75 -19.20 6.26
N PRO A 164 -1.30 -18.34 7.13
CA PRO A 164 -0.48 -17.36 7.83
C PRO A 164 0.59 -18.14 8.61
N VAL A 165 1.85 -17.94 8.23
CA VAL A 165 2.98 -18.43 9.03
C VAL A 165 2.95 -17.59 10.30
N TYR A 166 2.39 -18.15 11.38
CA TYR A 166 2.54 -17.58 12.71
C TYR A 166 4.03 -17.60 13.03
N GLU A 167 4.65 -16.43 13.08
CA GLU A 167 6.00 -16.29 13.59
C GLU A 167 6.01 -16.72 15.07
N LEU A 168 6.76 -17.77 15.38
CA LEU A 168 7.08 -18.24 16.74
C LEU A 168 8.42 -17.68 17.20
#